data_AF-A0A9D5IVB9-F1
#
_entry.id   AF-A0A9D5IVB9-F1
#
_cell.length_a   1.000
_cell.length_b   1.000
_cell.length_c   1.000
_cell.angle_alpha   90.00
_cell.angle_beta   90.00
_cell.angle_gamma   90.00
#
_symmetry.space_group_name_H-M   'P 1'
#
loop_
_entity.id
_entity.type
_entity.pdbx_description
1 polymer ?
#
loop_
_entity_poly.entity_id
_entity_poly.type
_entity_poly.pdbx_seq_one_letter_code
_entity_poly.pdbx_strand_id
1 'polypeptide(L)'
;MSIKVMIPASSMIDIKNTTLLLDSPQSCSRCDQLPADFFESHRLKFRAGYQKTHIFGKKYKVENNYTLKIRVCETCYQADYLTNPEMLDRDATTQGRIAKFHSIAWTLGGLLAAAGFLLLTPIIPDTPALKPFKDLWQAPVAVGVLVLFLTWLSQRKQQSLILHALDSAGKDIRSYSRAEVRTPILADENDLSAVALEIKFDNEVWAMETAAIHHWLTEKITSSDQTVSFMQN
;
A
#
# COMPACT_ATOMS: atom_id res chain seq x y z
N MET A 1 21.71 -7.26 -7.03
CA MET A 1 21.98 -5.83 -6.83
C MET A 1 20.68 -5.10 -7.14
N SER A 2 20.35 -4.03 -6.42
CA SER A 2 19.10 -3.30 -6.64
C SER A 2 19.33 -2.07 -7.51
N ILE A 3 18.36 -1.73 -8.35
CA ILE A 3 18.39 -0.56 -9.22
C ILE A 3 17.26 0.40 -8.88
N LYS A 4 17.54 1.69 -8.92
CA LYS A 4 16.58 2.77 -8.72
C LYS A 4 16.19 3.34 -10.08
N VAL A 5 14.90 3.38 -10.38
CA VAL A 5 14.32 4.05 -11.53
C VAL A 5 13.80 5.41 -11.07
N MET A 6 14.24 6.48 -11.73
CA MET A 6 13.88 7.86 -11.43
C MET A 6 12.90 8.38 -12.46
N ILE A 7 11.67 8.63 -12.02
CA ILE A 7 10.57 9.06 -12.87
C ILE A 7 10.42 10.59 -12.73
N PRO A 8 10.54 11.36 -13.83
CA PRO A 8 10.46 12.80 -13.80
C PRO A 8 9.02 13.29 -13.59
N ALA A 9 8.87 14.52 -13.11
CA ALA A 9 7.58 15.18 -12.91
C ALA A 9 6.76 15.31 -14.20
N SER A 10 7.42 15.47 -15.36
CA SER A 10 6.76 15.45 -16.67
C SER A 10 5.90 14.20 -16.87
N SER A 11 6.42 13.02 -16.54
CA SER A 11 5.68 11.75 -16.64
C SER A 11 4.53 11.62 -15.62
N MET A 12 4.56 12.42 -14.55
CA MET A 12 3.55 12.42 -13.49
C MET A 12 2.38 13.36 -13.78
N ILE A 13 2.62 14.49 -14.46
CA ILE A 13 1.58 15.46 -14.83
C ILE A 13 0.61 14.88 -15.86
N ASP A 14 1.10 14.01 -16.74
CA ASP A 14 0.30 13.37 -17.78
C ASP A 14 -0.61 12.23 -17.26
N ILE A 15 -0.57 11.93 -15.94
CA ILE A 15 -1.40 10.88 -15.34
C ILE A 15 -2.86 11.38 -15.21
N LYS A 16 -3.60 11.29 -16.31
CA LYS A 16 -5.03 11.64 -16.38
C LYS A 16 -5.91 10.76 -15.47
N ASN A 17 -5.49 9.53 -15.19
CA ASN A 17 -6.31 8.52 -14.51
C ASN A 17 -5.94 8.28 -13.03
N THR A 18 -5.19 9.20 -12.39
CA THR A 18 -4.67 9.04 -11.01
C THR A 18 -3.88 7.75 -10.78
N THR A 19 -3.52 7.01 -11.84
CA THR A 19 -2.85 5.72 -11.79
C THR A 19 -1.69 5.70 -12.77
N LEU A 20 -0.47 5.53 -12.25
CA LEU A 20 0.71 5.25 -13.05
C LEU A 20 0.83 3.74 -13.22
N LEU A 21 0.72 3.27 -14.46
CA LEU A 21 0.77 1.84 -14.78
C LEU A 21 2.12 1.51 -15.41
N LEU A 22 2.88 0.63 -14.75
CA LEU A 22 4.09 0.01 -15.30
C LEU A 22 3.72 -1.41 -15.74
N ASP A 23 3.23 -1.52 -16.98
CA ASP A 23 2.77 -2.77 -17.57
C ASP A 23 3.79 -3.45 -18.50
N SER A 24 4.96 -2.84 -18.67
CA SER A 24 6.01 -3.30 -19.58
C SER A 24 7.37 -3.35 -18.84
N PRO A 25 8.14 -4.43 -19.01
CA PRO A 25 7.87 -5.61 -19.84
C PRO A 25 6.75 -6.53 -19.30
N GLN A 26 6.26 -7.45 -20.13
CA GLN A 26 5.13 -8.35 -19.78
C GLN A 26 5.47 -9.44 -18.75
N SER A 27 6.74 -9.57 -18.38
CA SER A 27 7.21 -10.47 -17.32
C SER A 27 6.98 -9.87 -15.93
N CYS A 28 7.09 -10.70 -14.89
CA CYS A 28 6.96 -10.26 -13.52
C CYS A 28 8.16 -9.41 -13.07
N SER A 29 7.88 -8.24 -12.46
CA SER A 29 8.89 -7.33 -11.93
C SER A 29 9.80 -7.88 -10.83
N ARG A 30 9.49 -9.06 -10.27
CA ARG A 30 10.25 -9.67 -9.15
C ARG A 30 11.01 -10.93 -9.53
N CYS A 31 10.45 -11.74 -10.43
CA CYS A 31 10.96 -13.08 -10.70
C CYS A 31 11.01 -13.45 -12.19
N ASP A 32 10.74 -12.49 -13.09
CA ASP A 32 10.74 -12.65 -14.54
C ASP A 32 9.77 -13.70 -15.11
N GLN A 33 8.91 -14.27 -14.26
CA GLN A 33 7.96 -15.29 -14.69
C GLN A 33 6.86 -14.69 -15.57
N LEU A 34 6.40 -15.51 -16.51
CA LEU A 34 5.27 -15.28 -17.40
C LEU A 34 4.20 -16.37 -17.15
N PRO A 35 2.91 -16.04 -17.18
CA PRO A 35 2.34 -14.71 -17.40
C PRO A 35 2.37 -13.85 -16.12
N ALA A 36 2.44 -12.52 -16.29
CA ALA A 36 2.35 -11.56 -15.21
C ALA A 36 1.07 -10.71 -15.36
N ASP A 37 -0.08 -11.30 -15.07
CA ASP A 37 -1.39 -10.66 -15.28
C ASP A 37 -1.89 -9.87 -14.06
N PHE A 38 -1.14 -9.90 -12.96
CA PHE A 38 -1.47 -9.23 -11.71
C PHE A 38 -0.66 -7.95 -11.55
N PHE A 39 -1.07 -7.12 -10.58
CA PHE A 39 -0.38 -5.87 -10.28
C PHE A 39 -0.11 -5.72 -8.79
N GLU A 40 1.10 -5.30 -8.48
CA GLU A 40 1.47 -4.73 -7.19
C GLU A 40 1.03 -3.26 -7.18
N SER A 41 0.16 -2.90 -6.24
CA SER A 41 -0.38 -1.54 -6.11
C SER A 41 0.30 -0.78 -4.95
N HIS A 42 0.68 0.48 -5.19
CA HIS A 42 1.27 1.41 -4.23
C HIS A 42 0.47 2.72 -4.19
N ARG A 43 0.09 3.17 -2.99
CA ARG A 43 -0.64 4.43 -2.79
C ARG A 43 0.34 5.54 -2.49
N LEU A 44 0.37 6.55 -3.33
CA LEU A 44 1.40 7.59 -3.29
C LEU A 44 0.78 8.97 -3.35
N LYS A 45 1.58 9.96 -2.94
CA LYS A 45 1.21 11.37 -3.00
C LYS A 45 2.29 12.16 -3.71
N PHE A 46 1.90 12.83 -4.78
CA PHE A 46 2.71 13.85 -5.43
C PHE A 46 2.57 15.15 -4.63
N ARG A 47 3.70 15.75 -4.25
CA ARG A 47 3.75 16.96 -3.42
C ARG A 47 4.75 17.95 -3.98
N ALA A 48 4.32 19.18 -4.20
CA ALA A 48 5.17 20.24 -4.71
C ALA A 48 4.91 21.58 -3.99
N GLY A 49 5.96 22.41 -3.89
CA GLY A 49 5.86 23.76 -3.37
C GLY A 49 5.55 23.80 -1.88
N TYR A 50 6.46 23.30 -1.04
CA TYR A 50 6.30 23.31 0.41
C TYR A 50 6.10 24.75 0.95
N GLN A 51 5.00 24.98 1.66
CA GLN A 51 4.68 26.24 2.29
C GLN A 51 4.99 26.16 3.79
N LYS A 52 5.96 26.94 4.25
CA LYS A 52 6.23 27.12 5.67
C LYS A 52 5.10 27.95 6.29
N THR A 53 4.12 27.30 6.91
CA THR A 53 3.07 27.98 7.66
C THR A 53 3.39 28.01 9.16
N HIS A 54 3.06 29.13 9.82
CA HIS A 54 3.20 29.28 11.28
C HIS A 54 2.21 28.44 12.10
N ILE A 55 1.21 27.82 11.45
CA ILE A 55 0.21 26.95 12.08
C ILE A 55 0.63 25.50 11.85
N PHE A 56 0.46 24.66 12.87
CA PHE A 56 0.80 23.23 12.86
C PHE A 56 0.32 22.53 11.57
N GLY A 57 1.26 22.01 10.78
CA GLY A 57 0.99 21.20 9.59
C GLY A 57 1.95 21.47 8.43
N LYS A 58 2.29 20.43 7.65
CA LYS A 58 3.00 20.59 6.37
C LYS A 58 1.97 20.91 5.29
N LYS A 59 2.02 22.11 4.69
CA LYS A 59 1.19 22.49 3.54
C LYS A 59 2.02 22.52 2.26
N TYR A 60 1.40 22.15 1.15
CA TYR A 60 2.02 22.12 -0.18
C TYR A 60 1.14 22.92 -1.13
N LYS A 61 1.73 23.58 -2.14
CA LYS A 61 0.99 24.24 -3.22
C LYS A 61 0.17 23.22 -4.01
N VAL A 62 0.75 22.04 -4.27
CA VAL A 62 0.09 20.91 -4.92
C VAL A 62 0.22 19.67 -4.05
N GLU A 63 -0.90 18.99 -3.82
CA GLU A 63 -0.94 17.65 -3.25
C GLU A 63 -1.96 16.80 -4.01
N ASN A 64 -1.47 15.84 -4.80
CA ASN A 64 -2.30 14.94 -5.60
C ASN A 64 -2.05 13.48 -5.19
N ASN A 65 -3.12 12.76 -4.88
CA ASN A 65 -3.04 11.32 -4.61
C ASN A 65 -3.03 10.55 -5.93
N TYR A 66 -2.17 9.54 -6.03
CA TYR A 66 -2.16 8.63 -7.17
C TYR A 66 -1.78 7.22 -6.74
N THR A 67 -2.01 6.25 -7.63
CA THR A 67 -1.66 4.84 -7.41
C THR A 67 -0.62 4.42 -8.43
N LEU A 68 0.48 3.81 -8.01
CA LEU A 68 1.42 3.14 -8.89
C LEU A 68 1.05 1.65 -8.96
N LYS A 69 0.96 1.11 -10.18
CA LYS A 69 0.71 -0.32 -10.43
C LYS A 69 1.89 -0.92 -11.19
N ILE A 70 2.48 -1.96 -10.63
CA ILE A 70 3.66 -2.65 -11.19
C ILE A 70 3.25 -4.08 -11.52
N ARG A 71 3.58 -4.56 -12.72
CA ARG A 71 3.18 -5.90 -13.17
C ARG A 71 3.88 -7.04 -12.41
N VAL A 72 3.11 -8.02 -11.93
CA VAL A 72 3.61 -9.19 -11.18
C VAL A 72 2.90 -10.49 -11.60
N CYS A 73 3.55 -11.65 -11.39
CA CYS A 73 2.93 -12.95 -11.58
C CYS A 73 2.01 -13.32 -10.41
N GLU A 74 1.17 -14.34 -10.61
CA GLU A 74 0.24 -14.82 -9.58
C GLU A 74 0.95 -15.23 -8.29
N THR A 75 2.10 -15.90 -8.39
CA THR A 75 2.87 -16.34 -7.22
C THR A 75 3.35 -15.17 -6.37
N CYS A 76 3.88 -14.12 -7.00
CA CYS A 76 4.30 -12.90 -6.30
C CYS A 76 3.11 -12.15 -5.71
N TYR A 77 1.98 -12.14 -6.41
CA TYR A 77 0.73 -11.55 -5.92
C TYR A 77 0.17 -12.29 -4.69
N GLN A 78 0.24 -13.62 -4.69
CA GLN A 78 -0.11 -14.46 -3.55
C GLN A 78 0.82 -14.22 -2.35
N ALA A 79 2.13 -14.07 -2.59
CA ALA A 79 3.11 -13.71 -1.57
C ALA A 79 2.80 -12.33 -0.95
N ASP A 80 2.33 -11.37 -1.74
CA ASP A 80 1.86 -10.07 -1.23
C ASP A 80 0.63 -10.21 -0.32
N TYR A 81 -0.30 -11.10 -0.63
CA TYR A 81 -1.45 -11.35 0.24
C TYR A 81 -1.03 -11.92 1.62
N LEU A 82 0.04 -12.69 1.67
CA LEU A 82 0.56 -13.23 2.92
C LEU A 82 1.28 -12.17 3.77
N THR A 83 1.95 -11.22 3.14
CA THR A 83 2.81 -10.25 3.82
C THR A 83 2.14 -8.90 4.08
N ASN A 84 1.39 -8.38 3.09
CA ASN A 84 0.78 -7.04 3.09
C ASN A 84 -0.63 -7.07 2.46
N PRO A 85 -1.59 -7.83 3.03
CA PRO A 85 -2.94 -7.98 2.48
C PRO A 85 -3.70 -6.66 2.34
N GLU A 86 -3.45 -5.69 3.22
CA GLU A 86 -4.09 -4.37 3.21
C GLU A 86 -3.81 -3.55 1.96
N MET A 87 -2.72 -3.85 1.23
CA MET A 87 -2.37 -3.18 -0.01
C MET A 87 -3.19 -3.68 -1.22
N LEU A 88 -3.91 -4.79 -1.07
CA LEU A 88 -4.67 -5.46 -2.13
C LEU A 88 -6.17 -5.09 -2.13
N ASP A 89 -6.62 -4.33 -1.14
CA ASP A 89 -8.04 -3.98 -0.90
C ASP A 89 -8.73 -3.21 -2.04
N ARG A 90 -7.99 -2.71 -3.02
CA ARG A 90 -8.50 -2.00 -4.20
C ARG A 90 -8.41 -2.79 -5.49
N ASP A 91 -7.85 -3.99 -5.45
CA ASP A 91 -7.75 -4.83 -6.63
C ASP A 91 -9.07 -5.55 -6.89
N ALA A 92 -9.42 -5.70 -8.17
CA ALA A 92 -10.65 -6.37 -8.58
C ALA A 92 -10.58 -7.92 -8.50
N THR A 93 -9.41 -8.45 -8.16
CA THR A 93 -9.11 -9.89 -8.06
C THR A 93 -9.87 -10.53 -6.89
N THR A 94 -9.97 -11.86 -6.88
CA THR A 94 -10.61 -12.59 -5.79
C THR A 94 -9.92 -12.32 -4.44
N GLN A 95 -8.58 -12.32 -4.41
CA GLN A 95 -7.82 -12.03 -3.20
C GLN A 95 -7.96 -10.57 -2.76
N GLY A 96 -8.00 -9.62 -3.70
CA GLY A 96 -8.26 -8.21 -3.41
C GLY A 96 -9.64 -7.96 -2.82
N ARG A 97 -10.68 -8.65 -3.33
CA ARG A 97 -12.03 -8.60 -2.75
C ARG A 97 -12.07 -9.16 -1.33
N ILE A 98 -11.36 -10.25 -1.07
CA ILE A 98 -11.27 -10.84 0.27
C ILE A 98 -10.54 -9.87 1.22
N ALA A 99 -9.40 -9.31 0.80
CA ALA A 99 -8.66 -8.31 1.57
C ALA A 99 -9.51 -7.07 1.89
N LYS A 100 -10.28 -6.59 0.91
CA LYS A 100 -11.24 -5.48 1.09
C LYS A 100 -12.30 -5.83 2.13
N PHE A 101 -12.88 -7.03 2.04
CA PHE A 101 -13.87 -7.49 3.00
C PHE A 101 -13.28 -7.54 4.41
N HIS A 102 -12.08 -8.10 4.59
CA HIS A 102 -11.40 -8.13 5.88
C HIS A 102 -11.13 -6.72 6.42
N SER A 103 -10.64 -5.80 5.60
CA SER A 103 -10.41 -4.40 5.98
C SER A 103 -11.68 -3.69 6.46
N ILE A 104 -12.80 -3.87 5.73
CA ILE A 104 -14.10 -3.34 6.13
C ILE A 104 -14.57 -3.97 7.44
N ALA A 105 -14.45 -5.30 7.58
CA ALA A 105 -14.88 -6.01 8.78
C ALA A 105 -14.06 -5.63 10.02
N TRP A 106 -12.75 -5.45 9.89
CA TRP A 106 -11.88 -4.89 10.94
C TRP A 106 -12.32 -3.49 11.36
N THR A 107 -12.63 -2.63 10.38
CA THR A 107 -13.08 -1.26 10.64
C THR A 107 -14.43 -1.23 11.36
N LEU A 108 -15.41 -1.98 10.88
CA LEU A 108 -16.75 -2.05 11.49
C LEU A 108 -16.71 -2.69 12.88
N GLY A 109 -15.98 -3.80 13.03
CA GLY A 109 -15.82 -4.47 14.32
C GLY A 109 -15.12 -3.58 15.34
N GLY A 110 -14.07 -2.86 14.92
CA GLY A 110 -13.35 -1.89 15.74
C GLY A 110 -14.22 -0.70 16.14
N LEU A 111 -15.01 -0.16 15.21
CA LEU A 111 -15.93 0.95 15.47
C LEU A 111 -17.03 0.54 16.47
N LEU A 112 -17.63 -0.64 16.30
CA LEU A 112 -18.65 -1.17 17.21
C LEU A 112 -18.09 -1.39 18.62
N ALA A 113 -16.89 -1.99 18.72
CA ALA A 113 -16.22 -2.17 19.99
C ALA A 113 -15.90 -0.82 20.65
N ALA A 114 -15.33 0.13 19.90
CA ALA A 114 -14.99 1.46 20.40
C ALA A 114 -16.24 2.23 20.86
N ALA A 115 -17.34 2.16 20.11
CA ALA A 115 -18.61 2.78 20.49
C ALA A 115 -19.17 2.18 21.79
N GLY A 116 -19.13 0.86 21.92
CA GLY A 116 -19.54 0.17 23.14
C GLY A 116 -18.67 0.51 24.35
N PHE A 117 -17.34 0.61 24.18
CA PHE A 117 -16.45 1.09 25.25
C PHE A 117 -16.70 2.55 25.60
N LEU A 118 -16.98 3.40 24.62
CA LEU A 118 -17.27 4.82 24.86
C LEU A 118 -18.55 5.00 25.69
N LEU A 119 -19.57 4.16 25.47
CA LEU A 119 -20.77 4.09 26.32
C LEU A 119 -20.48 3.68 27.77
N LEU A 120 -19.41 2.92 28.02
CA LEU A 120 -18.97 2.55 29.36
C LEU A 120 -18.23 3.68 30.08
N THR A 121 -17.66 4.64 29.34
CA THR A 121 -16.87 5.73 29.94
C THR A 121 -17.73 6.78 30.65
N PRO A 122 -17.19 7.47 31.68
CA PRO A 122 -17.86 8.58 32.34
C PRO A 122 -17.96 9.85 31.48
N ILE A 123 -17.40 9.84 30.25
CA ILE A 123 -17.46 10.98 29.31
C ILE A 123 -18.90 11.22 28.85
N ILE A 124 -19.70 10.17 28.71
CA ILE A 124 -21.13 10.29 28.40
C ILE A 124 -21.90 10.41 29.72
N PRO A 125 -22.60 11.53 29.97
CA PRO A 125 -23.34 11.74 31.21
C PRO A 125 -24.52 10.77 31.34
N ASP A 126 -24.75 10.29 32.56
CA ASP A 126 -25.89 9.44 32.92
C ASP A 126 -27.19 10.26 32.99
N THR A 127 -27.64 10.75 31.84
CA THR A 127 -28.96 11.38 31.73
C THR A 127 -30.05 10.31 31.56
N PRO A 128 -31.28 10.55 32.04
CA PRO A 128 -32.39 9.59 31.91
C PRO A 128 -32.65 9.14 30.47
N ALA A 129 -32.36 10.01 29.49
CA ALA A 129 -32.51 9.73 28.06
C ALA A 129 -31.43 8.77 27.51
N LEU A 130 -30.22 8.78 28.08
CA LEU A 130 -29.09 7.97 27.61
C LEU A 130 -28.89 6.67 28.39
N LYS A 131 -29.49 6.57 29.58
CA LYS A 131 -29.47 5.37 30.43
C LYS A 131 -29.79 4.06 29.69
N PRO A 132 -30.86 3.93 28.87
CA PRO A 132 -31.13 2.67 28.16
C PRO A 132 -30.04 2.29 27.15
N PHE A 133 -29.36 3.27 26.55
CA PHE A 133 -28.25 3.03 25.63
C PHE A 133 -26.97 2.62 26.38
N LYS A 134 -26.72 3.23 27.55
CA LYS A 134 -25.60 2.84 28.41
C LYS A 134 -25.81 1.45 28.99
N ASP A 135 -27.02 1.08 29.40
CA ASP A 135 -27.29 -0.28 29.92
C ASP A 135 -27.09 -1.36 28.85
N LEU A 136 -27.23 -1.02 27.56
CA LEU A 136 -27.03 -1.93 26.42
C LEU A 136 -25.61 -1.89 25.84
N TRP A 137 -24.64 -1.26 26.51
CA TRP A 137 -23.26 -1.12 26.00
C TRP A 137 -22.58 -2.45 25.62
N GLN A 138 -22.96 -3.54 26.30
CA GLN A 138 -22.38 -4.87 26.06
C GLN A 138 -22.71 -5.41 24.66
N ALA A 139 -23.87 -5.06 24.10
CA ALA A 139 -24.30 -5.56 22.80
C ALA A 139 -23.37 -5.11 21.65
N PRO A 140 -23.07 -3.80 21.44
CA PRO A 140 -22.13 -3.39 20.41
C PRO A 140 -20.70 -3.90 20.67
N VAL A 141 -20.26 -4.02 21.93
CA VAL A 141 -18.96 -4.63 22.25
C VAL A 141 -18.93 -6.10 21.83
N ALA A 142 -19.90 -6.90 22.24
CA ALA A 142 -19.95 -8.33 21.93
C ALA A 142 -20.03 -8.59 20.42
N VAL A 143 -20.86 -7.83 19.71
CA VAL A 143 -20.95 -7.90 18.24
C VAL A 143 -19.63 -7.48 17.60
N GLY A 144 -19.03 -6.38 18.04
CA GLY A 144 -17.74 -5.90 17.52
C GLY A 144 -16.63 -6.95 17.70
N VAL A 145 -16.47 -7.49 18.90
CA VAL A 145 -15.48 -8.54 19.20
C VAL A 145 -15.73 -9.80 18.38
N LEU A 146 -16.98 -10.22 18.22
CA LEU A 146 -17.32 -11.38 17.38
C LEU A 146 -16.93 -11.16 15.92
N VAL A 147 -17.23 -9.98 15.35
CA VAL A 147 -16.84 -9.64 13.98
C VAL A 147 -15.32 -9.67 13.82
N LEU A 148 -14.57 -9.09 14.74
CA LEU A 148 -13.10 -9.09 14.72
C LEU A 148 -12.55 -10.52 14.79
N PHE A 149 -13.09 -11.35 15.67
CA PHE A 149 -12.65 -12.74 15.83
C PHE A 149 -12.92 -13.59 14.59
N LEU A 150 -14.11 -13.49 14.00
CA LEU A 150 -14.45 -14.20 12.77
C LEU A 150 -13.61 -13.71 11.58
N THR A 151 -13.34 -12.42 11.51
CA THR A 151 -12.47 -11.83 10.48
C THR A 151 -11.06 -12.37 10.59
N TRP A 152 -10.50 -12.41 11.81
CA TRP A 152 -9.19 -12.98 12.08
C TRP A 152 -9.11 -14.46 11.71
N LEU A 153 -10.09 -15.28 12.09
CA LEU A 153 -10.16 -16.70 11.71
C LEU A 153 -10.22 -16.88 10.20
N SER A 154 -11.05 -16.09 9.53
CA SER A 154 -11.19 -16.10 8.06
C SER A 154 -9.87 -15.76 7.37
N GLN A 155 -9.20 -14.68 7.82
CA GLN A 155 -7.90 -14.27 7.30
C GLN A 155 -6.83 -15.34 7.51
N ARG A 156 -6.73 -15.90 8.73
CA ARG A 156 -5.76 -16.96 9.06
C ARG A 156 -5.97 -18.22 8.22
N LYS A 157 -7.23 -18.61 7.99
CA LYS A 157 -7.56 -19.75 7.12
C LYS A 157 -7.11 -19.50 5.68
N GLN A 158 -7.39 -18.33 5.11
CA GLN A 158 -6.99 -18.00 3.74
C GLN A 158 -5.46 -17.94 3.59
N GLN A 159 -4.77 -17.31 4.54
CA GLN A 159 -3.30 -17.26 4.54
C GLN A 159 -2.70 -18.67 4.64
N SER A 160 -3.25 -19.54 5.48
CA SER A 160 -2.81 -20.93 5.58
C SER A 160 -2.98 -21.71 4.27
N LEU A 161 -4.12 -21.53 3.58
CA LEU A 161 -4.36 -22.18 2.28
C LEU A 161 -3.37 -21.73 1.21
N ILE A 162 -3.12 -20.42 1.12
CA ILE A 162 -2.17 -19.85 0.15
C ILE A 162 -0.73 -20.30 0.47
N LEU A 163 -0.35 -20.27 1.74
CA LEU A 163 0.98 -20.72 2.18
C LEU A 163 1.20 -22.20 1.81
N HIS A 164 0.24 -23.08 2.10
CA HIS A 164 0.33 -24.49 1.71
C HIS A 164 0.40 -24.68 0.19
N ALA A 165 -0.35 -23.90 -0.59
CA ALA A 165 -0.29 -23.94 -2.04
C ALA A 165 1.10 -23.52 -2.56
N LEU A 166 1.71 -22.48 -1.99
CA LEU A 166 3.06 -22.03 -2.37
C LEU A 166 4.13 -23.04 -1.94
N ASP A 167 4.05 -23.57 -0.73
CA ASP A 167 5.00 -24.56 -0.19
C ASP A 167 4.97 -25.86 -1.01
N SER A 168 3.78 -26.35 -1.35
CA SER A 168 3.62 -27.55 -2.20
C SER A 168 4.12 -27.34 -3.64
N ALA A 169 4.13 -26.09 -4.12
CA ALA A 169 4.75 -25.71 -5.39
C ALA A 169 6.26 -25.43 -5.28
N GLY A 170 6.85 -25.57 -4.09
CA GLY A 170 8.28 -25.31 -3.84
C GLY A 170 8.68 -23.85 -4.02
N LYS A 171 7.76 -22.90 -3.78
CA LYS A 171 7.99 -21.46 -3.97
C LYS A 171 8.36 -20.81 -2.64
N ASP A 172 9.55 -20.21 -2.55
CA ASP A 172 9.96 -19.46 -1.36
C ASP A 172 9.41 -18.02 -1.39
N ILE A 173 8.50 -17.73 -0.46
CA ILE A 173 7.87 -16.41 -0.30
C ILE A 173 8.90 -15.31 -0.02
N ARG A 174 10.00 -15.62 0.68
CA ARG A 174 11.01 -14.62 1.07
C ARG A 174 11.83 -14.11 -0.10
N SER A 175 11.78 -14.81 -1.24
CA SER A 175 12.50 -14.43 -2.46
C SER A 175 11.83 -13.31 -3.27
N TYR A 176 10.61 -12.89 -2.90
CA TYR A 176 9.78 -11.96 -3.69
C TYR A 176 9.54 -10.62 -2.98
N SER A 177 10.59 -9.85 -2.76
CA SER A 177 10.51 -8.50 -2.18
C SER A 177 9.68 -7.55 -3.05
N ARG A 178 8.89 -6.71 -2.39
CA ARG A 178 8.12 -5.63 -3.01
C ARG A 178 9.05 -4.52 -3.50
N ALA A 179 8.63 -3.79 -4.53
CA ALA A 179 9.37 -2.60 -4.95
C ALA A 179 9.31 -1.54 -3.86
N GLU A 180 10.44 -0.92 -3.52
CA GLU A 180 10.47 0.20 -2.59
C GLU A 180 10.19 1.49 -3.34
N VAL A 181 9.18 2.24 -2.92
CA VAL A 181 8.70 3.42 -3.65
C VAL A 181 8.79 4.67 -2.78
N ARG A 182 9.34 5.75 -3.34
CA ARG A 182 9.47 7.04 -2.66
C ARG A 182 9.01 8.19 -3.56
N THR A 183 8.27 9.14 -2.98
CA THR A 183 7.89 10.39 -3.65
C THR A 183 8.61 11.58 -3.00
N PRO A 184 9.72 12.06 -3.59
CA PRO A 184 10.36 13.27 -3.10
C PRO A 184 9.41 14.48 -3.16
N ILE A 185 9.62 15.45 -2.28
CA ILE A 185 8.86 16.70 -2.28
C ILE A 185 9.55 17.65 -3.26
N LEU A 186 8.82 18.09 -4.28
CA LEU A 186 9.35 19.06 -5.24
C LEU A 186 9.35 20.48 -4.65
N ALA A 187 10.41 21.22 -4.96
CA ALA A 187 10.49 22.64 -4.60
C ALA A 187 9.49 23.49 -5.39
N ASP A 188 9.34 23.20 -6.69
CA ASP A 188 8.42 23.87 -7.60
C ASP A 188 7.63 22.81 -8.40
N GLU A 189 6.35 23.08 -8.63
CA GLU A 189 5.49 22.22 -9.46
C GLU A 189 5.82 22.34 -10.95
N ASN A 190 6.45 23.45 -11.36
CA ASN A 190 6.76 23.74 -12.76
C ASN A 190 8.10 23.15 -13.20
N ASP A 191 8.90 22.61 -12.28
CA ASP A 191 10.13 21.89 -12.63
C ASP A 191 9.81 20.48 -13.11
N LEU A 192 9.53 20.38 -14.41
CA LEU A 192 9.18 19.13 -15.09
C LEU A 192 10.33 18.11 -15.13
N SER A 193 11.56 18.58 -14.92
CA SER A 193 12.78 17.75 -14.95
C SER A 193 13.10 17.13 -13.60
N ALA A 194 12.55 17.67 -12.52
CA ALA A 194 12.73 17.12 -11.18
C ALA A 194 12.20 15.69 -11.08
N VAL A 195 12.91 14.85 -10.34
CA VAL A 195 12.47 13.49 -10.02
C VAL A 195 11.25 13.60 -9.11
N ALA A 196 10.13 13.01 -9.53
CA ALA A 196 8.87 13.03 -8.80
C ALA A 196 8.54 11.69 -8.13
N LEU A 197 9.18 10.62 -8.58
CA LEU A 197 8.97 9.28 -8.08
C LEU A 197 10.25 8.46 -8.27
N GLU A 198 10.71 7.84 -7.19
CA GLU A 198 11.79 6.88 -7.18
C GLU A 198 11.23 5.50 -6.91
N ILE A 199 11.58 4.52 -7.74
CA ILE A 199 11.20 3.14 -7.54
C ILE A 199 12.46 2.28 -7.53
N LYS A 200 12.70 1.59 -6.43
CA LYS A 200 13.78 0.62 -6.32
C LYS A 200 13.25 -0.78 -6.58
N PHE A 201 13.90 -1.47 -7.50
CA PHE A 201 13.65 -2.86 -7.86
C PHE A 201 14.85 -3.73 -7.51
N ASP A 202 14.59 -4.95 -7.08
CA ASP A 202 15.61 -5.98 -6.91
C ASP A 202 15.90 -6.73 -8.23
N ASN A 203 14.93 -6.72 -9.16
CA ASN A 203 15.11 -7.21 -10.51
C ASN A 203 15.68 -6.11 -11.42
N GLU A 204 16.99 -6.17 -11.64
CA GLU A 204 17.72 -5.17 -12.43
C GLU A 204 17.31 -5.18 -13.90
N VAL A 205 17.10 -6.37 -14.49
CA VAL A 205 16.80 -6.52 -15.92
C VAL A 205 15.45 -5.91 -16.24
N TRP A 206 14.41 -6.29 -15.49
CA TRP A 206 13.06 -5.77 -15.66
C TRP A 206 13.03 -4.24 -15.55
N ALA A 207 13.69 -3.69 -14.52
CA ALA A 207 13.69 -2.25 -14.27
C ALA A 207 14.47 -1.46 -15.33
N MET A 208 15.58 -1.98 -15.86
CA MET A 208 16.29 -1.36 -16.97
C MET A 208 15.44 -1.36 -18.25
N GLU A 209 14.74 -2.46 -18.54
CA GLU A 209 13.83 -2.54 -19.69
C GLU A 209 12.68 -1.54 -19.57
N THR A 210 12.01 -1.48 -18.42
CA THR A 210 10.95 -0.49 -18.16
C THR A 210 11.47 0.93 -18.32
N ALA A 211 12.64 1.24 -17.75
CA ALA A 211 13.23 2.58 -17.86
C ALA A 211 13.61 2.92 -19.31
N ALA A 212 14.12 1.96 -20.08
CA ALA A 212 14.46 2.17 -21.49
C ALA A 212 13.22 2.48 -22.33
N ILE A 213 12.10 1.77 -22.11
CA ILE A 213 10.83 1.97 -22.81
C ILE A 213 10.28 3.39 -22.57
N HIS A 214 10.41 3.89 -21.34
CA HIS A 214 9.87 5.19 -20.95
C HIS A 214 10.92 6.33 -20.99
N HIS A 215 12.14 6.05 -21.44
CA HIS A 215 13.27 6.99 -21.45
C HIS A 215 13.56 7.62 -20.08
N TRP A 216 13.45 6.83 -19.01
CA TRP A 216 13.74 7.25 -17.63
C TRP A 216 15.19 6.98 -17.24
N LEU A 217 15.66 7.75 -16.25
CA LEU A 217 17.00 7.57 -15.70
C LEU A 217 17.01 6.42 -14.69
N THR A 218 18.14 5.70 -14.65
CA THR A 218 18.36 4.62 -13.67
C THR A 218 19.67 4.83 -12.91
N GLU A 219 19.70 4.39 -11.65
CA GLU A 219 20.85 4.48 -10.77
C GLU A 219 21.05 3.12 -10.08
N LYS A 220 22.28 2.58 -10.14
CA LYS A 220 22.62 1.34 -9.43
C LYS A 220 22.89 1.66 -7.97
N ILE A 221 22.17 1.01 -7.06
CA ILE A 221 22.36 1.21 -5.62
C ILE A 221 23.51 0.31 -5.15
N THR A 222 24.62 0.91 -4.73
CA THR A 222 25.70 0.22 -4.02
C THR A 222 25.47 0.32 -2.50
N SER A 223 25.92 -0.67 -1.74
CA SER A 223 25.60 -0.88 -0.32
C SER A 223 25.94 0.29 0.63
N SER A 224 26.72 1.29 0.20
CA SER A 224 27.06 2.48 0.98
C SER A 224 25.90 3.47 1.18
N ASP A 225 24.88 3.45 0.32
CA ASP A 225 23.74 4.39 0.37
C ASP A 225 22.64 4.02 1.37
N GLN A 226 22.73 2.85 2.00
CA GLN A 226 21.73 2.39 2.98
C GLN A 226 21.75 3.23 4.28
N THR A 227 22.86 3.91 4.58
CA THR A 227 23.09 4.59 5.87
C THR A 227 22.49 6.00 5.94
N VAL A 228 22.34 6.71 4.81
CA VAL A 228 21.89 8.11 4.82
C VAL A 228 20.35 8.23 4.87
N SER A 229 19.64 7.18 4.44
CA SER A 229 18.16 7.16 4.42
C SER A 229 17.49 7.08 5.80
N PHE A 230 18.23 6.81 6.89
CA PHE A 230 17.66 6.74 8.24
C PHE A 230 17.57 8.08 8.98
N MET A 231 18.18 9.16 8.47
CA MET A 231 18.27 10.44 9.20
C MET A 231 17.44 11.60 8.62
N GLN A 232 16.64 11.40 7.57
CA GLN A 232 15.89 12.50 6.92
C GLN A 232 14.35 12.35 6.92
N ASN A 233 13.78 11.52 7.80
CA ASN A 233 12.33 11.49 8.06
C ASN A 233 11.88 12.60 9.02
#